data_AF-A0A661VS10-F1
#
_entry.id   AF-A0A661VS10-F1
#
_cell.length_a   1.000
_cell.length_b   1.000
_cell.length_c   1.000
_cell.angle_alpha   90.00
_cell.angle_beta   90.00
_cell.angle_gamma   90.00
#
_symmetry.space_group_name_H-M   'P 1'
#
loop_
_entity.id
_entity.type
_entity.pdbx_description
1 polymer ?
#
loop_
_entity_poly.entity_id
_entity_poly.type
_entity_poly.pdbx_seq_one_letter_code
_entity_poly.pdbx_strand_id
1 'polypeptide(L)'
;AVLDLGSGSGRNICVMMRSLGDTGRVVGVDIGPEMLQQARRRCQPYPQVTFLKRRIEEPLPFREEGVWPVHAGMSSEGRVGGCDVEASG
;
A
#
# COMPACT_ATOMS: atom_id res chain seq x y z
N ALA A 1 -0.06 10.30 5.70
CA ALA A 1 -0.43 8.95 5.24
C ALA A 1 0.32 7.93 6.09
N VAL A 2 -0.23 6.73 6.29
CA VAL A 2 0.35 5.68 7.14
C VAL A 2 0.70 4.46 6.28
N LEU A 3 1.87 3.87 6.52
CA LEU A 3 2.30 2.61 5.95
C LEU A 3 2.24 1.54 7.04
N ASP A 4 1.49 0.45 6.82
CA ASP A 4 1.35 -0.68 7.74
C ASP A 4 2.07 -1.91 7.16
N LEU A 5 3.20 -2.27 7.76
CA LEU A 5 4.06 -3.38 7.33
C LEU A 5 3.65 -4.67 8.05
N GLY A 6 3.25 -5.70 7.29
CA GLY A 6 2.65 -6.91 7.86
C GLY A 6 1.20 -6.68 8.27
N SER A 7 0.44 -5.99 7.42
CA SER A 7 -0.94 -5.54 7.70
C SER A 7 -1.94 -6.69 7.97
N GLY A 8 -1.58 -7.92 7.66
CA GLY A 8 -2.39 -9.11 7.90
C GLY A 8 -3.78 -8.97 7.29
N SER A 9 -4.81 -9.29 8.07
CA SER A 9 -6.20 -9.17 7.65
C SER A 9 -6.75 -7.73 7.75
N GLY A 10 -5.92 -6.71 7.98
CA GLY A 10 -6.33 -5.30 8.00
C GLY A 10 -7.12 -4.86 9.24
N ARG A 11 -7.08 -5.62 10.34
CA ARG A 11 -7.82 -5.28 11.58
C ARG A 11 -7.36 -3.95 12.17
N ASN A 12 -6.05 -3.77 12.29
CA ASN A 12 -5.46 -2.55 12.85
C ASN A 12 -5.72 -1.35 11.95
N ILE A 13 -5.67 -1.54 10.62
CA ILE A 13 -5.99 -0.49 9.65
C ILE A 13 -7.41 0.03 9.84
N CYS A 14 -8.41 -0.82 10.01
CA CYS A 14 -9.77 -0.37 10.28
C CYS A 14 -9.88 0.44 11.58
N VAL A 15 -9.12 0.08 12.62
CA VAL A 15 -9.09 0.85 13.88
C VAL A 15 -8.42 2.21 13.64
N MET A 16 -7.27 2.23 12.96
CA MET A 16 -6.56 3.47 12.61
C MET A 16 -7.44 4.42 11.78
N MET A 17 -8.22 3.89 10.84
CA MET A 17 -9.10 4.70 10.00
C MET A 17 -10.16 5.47 10.79
N ARG A 18 -10.63 4.93 11.92
CA ARG A 18 -11.56 5.63 12.81
C ARG A 18 -10.92 6.85 13.48
N SER A 19 -9.61 6.83 13.67
CA SER A 19 -8.85 7.92 14.30
C SER A 19 -8.30 8.93 13.30
N LEU A 20 -7.98 8.49 12.07
CA LEU A 20 -7.43 9.34 11.01
C LEU A 20 -8.47 10.22 10.31
N GLY A 21 -9.74 9.84 10.37
CA GLY A 21 -10.84 10.55 9.69
C GLY A 21 -10.77 10.45 8.16
N ASP A 22 -11.59 11.27 7.49
CA ASP A 22 -11.87 11.13 6.05
C ASP A 22 -10.69 11.52 5.14
N THR A 23 -9.74 12.31 5.65
CA THR A 23 -8.52 12.71 4.93
C THR A 23 -7.34 11.76 5.16
N GLY A 24 -7.49 10.83 6.12
CA GLY A 24 -6.55 9.76 6.38
C GLY A 24 -6.30 8.89 5.15
N ARG A 25 -5.07 8.39 4.98
CA ARG A 25 -4.73 7.40 3.95
C ARG A 25 -3.82 6.35 4.55
N VAL A 26 -4.11 5.08 4.27
CA VAL A 26 -3.33 3.94 4.76
C VAL A 26 -2.98 3.01 3.61
N VAL A 27 -1.72 2.59 3.54
CA VAL A 27 -1.26 1.53 2.64
C VAL A 27 -0.86 0.33 3.49
N GLY A 28 -1.52 -0.80 3.32
CA GLY A 28 -1.17 -2.07 3.97
C GLY A 28 -0.27 -2.92 3.06
N VAL A 29 0.84 -3.43 3.59
CA VAL A 29 1.71 -4.38 2.91
C VAL A 29 1.61 -5.74 3.59
N ASP A 30 1.38 -6.80 2.83
CA ASP A 30 1.44 -8.17 3.33
C ASP A 30 1.86 -9.13 2.21
N ILE A 31 2.47 -10.26 2.57
CA ILE A 31 2.88 -11.29 1.61
C ILE A 31 1.74 -12.29 1.32
N GLY A 32 0.86 -12.52 2.30
CA GLY A 32 -0.18 -13.54 2.30
C GLY A 32 -1.37 -13.17 1.43
N PRO A 33 -1.63 -13.86 0.30
CA PRO A 33 -2.77 -13.52 -0.57
C PRO A 33 -4.12 -13.65 0.12
N GLU A 34 -4.29 -14.63 1.00
CA GLU A 34 -5.51 -14.82 1.80
C GLU A 34 -5.70 -13.69 2.82
N MET A 35 -4.61 -13.23 3.46
CA MET A 35 -4.62 -12.09 4.36
C MET A 35 -5.07 -10.83 3.64
N LEU A 36 -4.51 -10.57 2.47
CA LEU A 36 -4.91 -9.43 1.64
C LEU A 36 -6.37 -9.51 1.18
N GLN A 37 -6.87 -10.70 0.86
CA GLN A 37 -8.28 -10.86 0.52
C GLN A 37 -9.19 -10.51 1.71
N GLN A 38 -8.86 -11.00 2.91
CA GLN A 38 -9.57 -10.66 4.13
C GLN A 38 -9.49 -9.15 4.42
N ALA A 39 -8.31 -8.54 4.23
CA ALA A 39 -8.07 -7.14 4.48
C ALA A 39 -8.89 -6.23 3.55
N ARG A 40 -8.93 -6.54 2.25
CA ARG A 40 -9.76 -5.82 1.27
C ARG A 40 -11.24 -5.89 1.60
N ARG A 41 -11.75 -7.06 1.99
CA ARG A 41 -13.16 -7.22 2.41
C ARG A 41 -13.45 -6.43 3.68
N ARG A 42 -12.54 -6.47 4.66
CA ARG A 42 -12.74 -5.80 5.94
C ARG A 42 -12.66 -4.27 5.81
N CYS A 43 -11.76 -3.77 4.98
CA CYS A 43 -11.57 -2.33 4.76
C CYS A 43 -12.42 -1.78 3.61
N GLN A 44 -13.38 -2.53 3.07
CA GLN A 44 -14.27 -2.08 2.00
C GLN A 44 -14.94 -0.71 2.28
N PRO A 45 -15.32 -0.37 3.52
CA PRO A 45 -15.89 0.96 3.82
C PRO A 45 -14.90 2.13 3.69
N TYR A 46 -13.60 1.86 3.56
CA TYR A 46 -12.53 2.86 3.56
C TYR A 46 -11.83 2.91 2.20
N PRO A 47 -12.35 3.64 1.20
CA PRO A 47 -11.75 3.76 -0.13
C PRO A 47 -10.32 4.35 -0.12
N GLN A 48 -9.96 5.06 0.95
CA GLN A 48 -8.62 5.60 1.19
C GLN A 48 -7.58 4.55 1.66
N VAL A 49 -7.98 3.29 1.81
CA VAL A 49 -7.10 2.18 2.19
C VAL A 49 -6.74 1.36 0.96
N THR A 50 -5.45 1.20 0.69
CA THR A 50 -4.94 0.34 -0.38
C THR A 50 -4.05 -0.77 0.17
N PHE A 51 -3.91 -1.85 -0.61
CA PHE A 51 -3.15 -3.02 -0.20
C PHE A 51 -2.17 -3.46 -1.28
N LEU A 52 -0.92 -3.69 -0.89
CA LEU A 52 0.17 -4.15 -1.74
C LEU A 52 0.62 -5.56 -1.31
N LYS A 53 0.70 -6.48 -2.27
CA LYS A 53 1.30 -7.80 -2.06
C LYS A 53 2.81 -7.72 -2.24
N ARG A 54 3.57 -7.69 -1.15
CA ARG A 54 5.04 -7.64 -1.15
C ARG A 54 5.60 -8.23 0.15
N ARG A 55 6.84 -8.67 0.09
CA ARG A 55 7.67 -8.87 1.28
C ARG A 55 8.09 -7.52 1.84
N ILE A 56 8.12 -7.39 3.16
CA ILE A 56 8.51 -6.13 3.82
C ILE A 56 10.02 -5.88 3.72
N GLU A 57 10.80 -6.93 3.50
CA GLU A 57 12.25 -6.92 3.36
C GLU A 57 12.70 -6.56 1.94
N GLU A 58 11.79 -6.54 0.97
CA GLU A 58 12.08 -6.10 -0.40
C GLU A 58 11.96 -4.58 -0.52
N PRO A 59 12.69 -3.94 -1.45
CA PRO A 59 12.53 -2.51 -1.72
C PRO A 59 11.07 -2.16 -1.98
N LEU A 60 10.52 -1.31 -1.12
CA LEU A 60 9.17 -0.83 -1.24
C LEU A 60 9.13 0.40 -2.15
N PRO A 61 8.06 0.59 -2.95
CA PRO A 61 7.91 1.72 -3.85
C PRO A 61 7.53 3.03 -3.13
N PHE A 62 8.08 3.29 -1.94
CA PHE A 62 7.83 4.47 -1.14
C PHE A 62 9.12 5.30 -1.01
N ARG A 63 9.03 6.61 -1.21
CA ARG A 63 10.11 7.57 -0.92
C ARG A 63 9.78 8.28 0.39
N GLU A 64 10.81 8.75 1.11
CA GLU A 64 10.66 9.44 2.42
C GLU A 64 9.63 10.58 2.35
N GLU A 65 9.53 11.24 1.19
CA GLU A 65 8.47 12.18 0.85
C GLU A 65 7.94 11.87 -0.56
N GLY A 66 6.92 11.01 -0.64
CA GLY A 66 6.43 10.51 -1.92
C GLY A 66 4.95 10.16 -1.89
N VAL A 67 4.18 10.80 -2.78
CA VAL A 67 2.78 10.50 -3.03
C VAL A 67 2.68 9.12 -3.68
N TRP A 68 1.94 8.20 -3.05
CA TRP A 68 1.59 6.93 -3.68
C TRP A 68 0.74 7.19 -4.93
N PRO A 69 1.14 6.72 -6.14
CA PRO A 69 0.29 6.80 -7.31
C PRO A 69 -0.91 5.89 -7.08
N VAL A 70 -2.07 6.52 -6.82
CA VAL A 70 -3.37 5.85 -6.59
C VAL A 70 -3.85 4.98 -7.77
N HIS A 71 -3.11 4.93 -8.89
CA HIS A 71 -3.46 4.21 -10.12
C HIS A 71 -2.48 3.10 -10.55
N ALA A 72 -1.54 2.66 -9.71
CA ALA A 72 -0.70 1.51 -10.05
C ALA A 72 -1.46 0.17 -9.82
N GLY A 73 -2.38 -0.14 -10.73
CA GLY A 73 -2.90 -1.49 -10.90
C GLY A 73 -1.74 -2.45 -11.20
N MET A 74 -1.67 -3.55 -10.46
CA MET A 74 -0.65 -4.58 -10.61
C MET A 74 -0.83 -5.29 -11.97
N SER A 75 0.05 -5.03 -12.94
CA SER A 75 0.26 -5.95 -14.06
C SER A 75 1.04 -7.17 -13.58
N SER A 76 0.66 -8.35 -14.08
CA SER A 76 1.15 -9.68 -13.72
C SER A 76 2.61 -9.99 -14.10
N GLU A 77 3.37 -9.03 -14.60
CA GLU A 77 4.77 -9.22 -14.99
C GLU A 77 5.67 -8.28 -14.21
N GLY A 78 6.55 -8.87 -13.41
CA GLY A 78 7.56 -8.20 -12.60
C GLY A 78 8.62 -7.49 -13.44
N ARG A 79 8.27 -6.35 -14.03
CA ARG A 79 9.24 -5.37 -14.51
C ARG A 79 8.77 -3.98 -14.12
N VAL A 80 9.31 -3.47 -13.02
CA VAL A 80 9.34 -2.02 -12.78
C VAL A 80 10.29 -1.50 -13.84
N GLY A 81 9.76 -0.83 -14.85
CA GLY A 81 10.59 -0.13 -15.84
C GLY A 81 11.52 0.82 -15.09
N GLY A 82 12.83 0.64 -15.27
CA GLY A 82 13.81 1.61 -14.86
C GLY A 82 13.44 2.94 -15.49
N CYS A 83 13.12 3.92 -14.66
CA CYS A 83 13.11 5.30 -15.08
C CYS A 83 14.54 5.77 -14.80
N ASP A 84 15.38 5.71 -15.84
CA ASP A 84 16.66 6.40 -15.86
C ASP A 84 16.37 7.88 -15.60
N VAL A 85 16.66 8.31 -14.36
CA VAL A 85 16.79 9.74 -14.06
C VAL A 85 18.17 10.12 -14.57
N GLU A 86 18.21 10.61 -15.80
CA GLU A 86 19.29 11.48 -16.22
C GLU A 86 19.14 12.78 -15.44
N ALA A 87 20.00 12.95 -14.44
CA ALA A 87 20.29 14.25 -13.87
C ALA A 87 20.98 15.09 -14.96
N SER A 88 20.40 16.23 -15.33
CA SER A 88 21.12 17.29 -16.03
C SER A 88 20.44 18.63 -15.82
N GLY A 89 21.24 19.58 -15.31
CA GLY A 89 21.13 21.01 -15.59
C GLY A 89 20.22 21.82 -14.70
#